data_AF-A0A662X6S6-F1
#
_entry.id   AF-A0A662X6S6-F1
#
_cell.length_a   1.000
_cell.length_b   1.000
_cell.length_c   1.000
_cell.angle_alpha   90.00
_cell.angle_beta   90.00
_cell.angle_gamma   90.00
#
_symmetry.space_group_name_H-M   'P 1'
#
loop_
_entity.id
_entity.type
_entity.pdbx_description
1 polymer ?
#
loop_
_entity_poly.entity_id
_entity_poly.type
_entity_poly.pdbx_seq_one_letter_code
_entity_poly.pdbx_strand_id
1 'polypeptide(L)'
;MFIGGNTSLPRIKTMKQKTPLAVPFRRPKAGQGAASSKTKLQKRKARRSAAIVRPWTSPQFEELSKEERDIVLDRLQKEVVDVGTTRAHVVHGVNHVARCVARGELRVVVLANNPESLAFGHLPLLCRLHQVPICVLHLSSKTFGRLFQLKSLVAMGLKAPAPGDASTNASQKDDSAATGEEEKAGETAPTASAIAATATTSAPLSDTEREKITSITSFLIAKASKKTRA
;
A
#
# COMPACT_ATOMS: atom_id res chain seq x y z
N MET A 1 -5.98 20.61 -45.85
CA MET A 1 -4.87 19.84 -46.45
C MET A 1 -3.55 20.46 -45.98
N PHE A 2 -2.83 19.83 -45.05
CA PHE A 2 -1.39 20.03 -44.84
C PHE A 2 -0.82 18.80 -44.09
N ILE A 3 -0.29 17.89 -44.90
CA ILE A 3 1.01 17.20 -44.81
C ILE A 3 1.62 16.99 -43.41
N GLY A 4 1.65 15.73 -42.97
CA GLY A 4 2.88 14.96 -42.73
C GLY A 4 3.80 15.32 -41.56
N GLY A 5 3.98 14.37 -40.63
CA GLY A 5 5.01 14.44 -39.59
C GLY A 5 5.16 13.17 -38.77
N ASN A 6 5.36 12.03 -39.45
CA ASN A 6 5.65 10.73 -38.83
C ASN A 6 7.13 10.69 -38.41
N THR A 7 7.43 10.69 -37.11
CA THR A 7 8.80 10.46 -36.60
C THR A 7 8.80 9.25 -35.68
N SER A 8 9.03 8.09 -36.28
CA SER A 8 9.35 6.84 -35.59
C SER A 8 10.76 6.90 -35.02
N LEU A 9 10.91 6.87 -33.70
CA LEU A 9 12.19 6.66 -33.05
C LEU A 9 12.46 5.16 -32.84
N PRO A 10 13.70 4.68 -33.08
CA PRO A 10 14.05 3.26 -32.93
C PRO A 10 14.19 2.88 -31.45
N ARG A 11 13.45 1.83 -31.04
CA ARG A 11 13.57 1.22 -29.71
C ARG A 11 14.80 0.33 -29.65
N ILE A 12 15.85 0.86 -29.02
CA ILE A 12 17.10 0.15 -28.70
C ILE A 12 16.78 -1.08 -27.85
N LYS A 13 17.02 -2.27 -28.40
CA LYS A 13 17.10 -3.54 -27.67
C LYS A 13 18.46 -3.58 -26.95
N THR A 14 18.45 -3.71 -25.63
CA THR A 14 19.60 -4.28 -24.90
C THR A 14 19.10 -5.34 -23.94
N MET A 15 19.36 -6.59 -24.32
CA MET A 15 19.44 -7.72 -23.40
C MET A 15 20.68 -7.52 -22.52
N LYS A 16 20.52 -7.58 -21.19
CA LYS A 16 21.63 -7.93 -20.30
C LYS A 16 21.20 -9.07 -19.38
N GLN A 17 21.94 -10.15 -19.55
CA GLN A 17 21.83 -11.45 -18.90
C GLN A 17 21.99 -11.32 -17.39
N LYS A 18 21.14 -12.01 -16.63
CA LYS A 18 21.43 -12.35 -15.23
C LYS A 18 21.86 -13.81 -15.19
N THR A 19 23.17 -13.99 -15.22
CA THR A 19 23.87 -15.24 -14.91
C THR A 19 23.54 -15.65 -13.48
N PRO A 20 23.03 -16.87 -13.22
CA PRO A 20 23.03 -17.41 -11.87
C PRO A 20 24.47 -17.71 -11.48
N LEU A 21 24.99 -16.94 -10.51
CA LEU A 21 26.23 -17.25 -9.82
C LEU A 21 26.01 -18.55 -9.04
N ALA A 22 26.40 -19.67 -9.65
CA ALA A 22 26.59 -20.92 -8.96
C ALA A 22 27.60 -20.71 -7.83
N VAL A 23 27.23 -21.10 -6.62
CA VAL A 23 28.13 -21.19 -5.46
C VAL A 23 28.79 -22.58 -5.48
N PRO A 24 30.06 -22.74 -5.89
CA PRO A 24 30.79 -23.97 -5.68
C PRO A 24 31.43 -23.92 -4.29
N PHE A 25 30.84 -24.59 -3.30
CA PHE A 25 31.59 -24.89 -2.08
C PHE A 25 31.45 -26.35 -1.68
N ARG A 26 32.17 -27.20 -2.41
CA ARG A 26 32.58 -28.52 -1.93
C ARG A 26 33.96 -28.86 -2.48
N ARG A 27 34.96 -28.84 -1.61
CA ARG A 27 36.04 -29.85 -1.55
C ARG A 27 36.47 -30.01 -0.09
N PRO A 28 36.49 -31.25 0.41
CA PRO A 28 37.78 -31.83 0.77
C PRO A 28 38.24 -32.91 -0.22
N LYS A 29 39.56 -33.02 -0.31
CA LYS A 29 40.37 -33.72 -1.30
C LYS A 29 40.36 -35.25 -1.17
N ALA A 30 40.56 -35.87 -2.34
CA ALA A 30 41.42 -37.01 -2.65
C ALA A 30 41.74 -38.03 -1.55
N GLY A 31 41.13 -39.20 -1.68
CA GLY A 31 41.69 -40.48 -1.26
C GLY A 31 41.22 -41.53 -2.26
N GLN A 32 42.10 -41.89 -3.20
CA GLN A 32 41.92 -43.06 -4.06
C GLN A 32 41.82 -44.30 -3.17
N GLY A 33 40.77 -45.08 -3.35
CA GLY A 33 40.57 -46.36 -2.69
C GLY A 33 39.54 -47.16 -3.45
N ALA A 34 40.01 -48.16 -4.15
CA ALA A 34 39.27 -48.98 -5.08
C ALA A 34 38.24 -49.89 -4.39
N ALA A 35 37.25 -50.27 -5.20
CA ALA A 35 36.60 -51.57 -5.24
C ALA A 35 35.68 -52.02 -4.09
N SER A 36 34.57 -52.63 -4.56
CA SER A 36 33.66 -53.51 -3.83
C SER A 36 32.77 -52.77 -2.81
N SER A 37 31.59 -53.22 -2.45
CA SER A 37 30.60 -54.18 -2.93
C SER A 37 29.44 -54.03 -1.95
N LYS A 38 28.27 -54.58 -2.29
CA LYS A 38 27.14 -54.82 -1.37
C LYS A 38 26.30 -53.61 -1.01
N THR A 39 25.31 -53.38 -1.87
CA THR A 39 23.89 -53.23 -1.55
C THR A 39 23.54 -53.58 -0.09
N LYS A 40 23.74 -52.62 0.83
CA LYS A 40 23.09 -52.64 2.15
C LYS A 40 21.91 -51.68 2.05
N LEU A 41 20.71 -52.27 1.96
CA LEU A 41 19.42 -51.62 2.13
C LEU A 41 19.36 -51.05 3.56
N GLN A 42 19.99 -49.89 3.78
CA GLN A 42 19.83 -49.15 5.01
C GLN A 42 18.42 -48.57 4.99
N LYS A 43 17.55 -49.18 5.80
CA LYS A 43 16.22 -48.70 6.19
C LYS A 43 16.37 -47.37 6.93
N ARG A 44 16.67 -46.30 6.18
CA ARG A 44 16.75 -44.93 6.72
C ARG A 44 15.34 -44.55 7.11
N LYS A 45 15.08 -44.54 8.43
CA LYS A 45 13.89 -43.91 9.04
C LYS A 45 13.68 -42.56 8.37
N ALA A 46 12.64 -42.44 7.55
CA ALA A 46 12.25 -41.20 6.91
C ALA A 46 12.09 -40.16 8.04
N ARG A 47 13.01 -39.20 8.10
CA ARG A 47 12.87 -38.06 9.00
C ARG A 47 11.60 -37.35 8.58
N ARG A 48 10.53 -37.48 9.38
CA ARG A 48 9.32 -36.68 9.25
C ARG A 48 9.77 -35.23 9.38
N SER A 49 10.01 -34.57 8.26
CA SER A 49 10.16 -33.12 8.20
C SER A 49 8.81 -32.57 8.63
N ALA A 50 8.70 -32.13 9.88
CA ALA A 50 7.53 -31.40 10.31
C ALA A 50 7.51 -30.11 9.48
N ALA A 51 6.60 -30.04 8.50
CA ALA A 51 6.36 -28.81 7.78
C ALA A 51 5.88 -27.79 8.82
N ILE A 52 6.72 -26.80 9.13
CA ILE A 52 6.34 -25.69 10.00
C ILE A 52 5.33 -24.88 9.19
N VAL A 53 4.06 -25.26 9.27
CA VAL A 53 2.95 -24.51 8.71
C VAL A 53 2.86 -23.24 9.53
N ARG A 54 3.33 -22.17 8.91
CA ARG A 54 3.29 -20.85 9.49
C ARG A 54 1.83 -20.38 9.39
N PRO A 55 1.12 -20.11 10.49
CA PRO A 55 -0.30 -19.73 10.42
C PRO A 55 -0.54 -18.45 9.61
N TRP A 56 0.51 -17.67 9.31
CA TRP A 56 0.46 -16.50 8.45
C TRP A 56 0.64 -16.77 6.95
N THR A 57 0.95 -18.01 6.52
CA THR A 57 1.07 -18.35 5.08
C THR A 57 -0.25 -18.68 4.42
N SER A 58 -1.31 -18.94 5.19
CA SER A 58 -2.67 -19.07 4.65
C SER A 58 -3.21 -17.68 4.31
N PRO A 59 -3.90 -17.50 3.16
CA PRO A 59 -4.55 -16.24 2.83
C PRO A 59 -5.54 -15.90 3.94
N GLN A 60 -5.26 -14.82 4.67
CA GLN A 60 -6.04 -14.40 5.84
C GLN A 60 -7.33 -13.67 5.44
N PHE A 61 -7.54 -13.42 4.14
CA PHE A 61 -8.62 -12.61 3.62
C PHE A 61 -9.45 -13.42 2.65
N GLU A 62 -10.77 -13.31 2.81
CA GLU A 62 -11.71 -13.96 1.93
C GLU A 62 -11.76 -13.25 0.57
N GLU A 63 -11.71 -14.10 -0.45
CA GLU A 63 -11.93 -13.85 -1.85
C GLU A 63 -13.21 -13.08 -2.17
N LEU A 64 -13.23 -11.77 -2.47
CA LEU A 64 -14.48 -11.17 -2.96
C LEU A 64 -14.85 -11.75 -4.35
N SER A 65 -16.10 -12.19 -4.52
CA SER A 65 -16.56 -12.71 -5.83
C SER A 65 -16.49 -11.62 -6.90
N LYS A 66 -16.40 -12.04 -8.18
CA LYS A 66 -16.25 -11.10 -9.31
C LYS A 66 -17.42 -10.10 -9.38
N GLU A 67 -18.64 -10.56 -9.14
CA GLU A 67 -19.86 -9.75 -9.13
C GLU A 67 -19.84 -8.72 -8.00
N GLU A 68 -19.52 -9.14 -6.77
CA GLU A 68 -19.46 -8.24 -5.62
C GLU A 68 -18.37 -7.18 -5.79
N ARG A 69 -17.24 -7.57 -6.38
CA ARG A 69 -16.13 -6.68 -6.71
C ARG A 69 -16.56 -5.59 -7.68
N ASP A 70 -17.26 -5.94 -8.75
CA ASP A 70 -17.66 -4.97 -9.78
C ASP A 70 -18.69 -3.98 -9.21
N ILE A 71 -19.62 -4.44 -8.37
CA ILE A 71 -20.56 -3.59 -7.61
C ILE A 71 -19.80 -2.61 -6.69
N VAL A 72 -18.76 -3.08 -5.99
CA VAL A 72 -17.93 -2.24 -5.12
C VAL A 72 -17.20 -1.17 -5.93
N LEU A 73 -16.69 -1.51 -7.12
CA LEU A 73 -16.01 -0.55 -7.99
C LEU A 73 -16.95 0.51 -8.54
N ASP A 74 -18.13 0.12 -9.01
CA ASP A 74 -19.12 1.05 -9.56
C ASP A 74 -19.55 2.07 -8.49
N ARG A 75 -19.80 1.61 -7.25
CA ARG A 75 -20.11 2.50 -6.13
C ARG A 75 -18.94 3.39 -5.75
N LEU A 76 -17.72 2.85 -5.67
CA LEU A 76 -16.53 3.66 -5.41
C LEU A 76 -16.33 4.74 -6.48
N GLN A 77 -16.53 4.41 -7.74
CA GLN A 77 -16.39 5.38 -8.82
C GLN A 77 -17.46 6.48 -8.72
N LYS A 78 -18.72 6.10 -8.52
CA LYS A 78 -19.82 7.05 -8.42
C LYS A 78 -19.75 7.94 -7.17
N GLU A 79 -19.33 7.40 -6.04
CA GLU A 79 -19.39 8.11 -4.76
C GLU A 79 -18.06 8.79 -4.39
N VAL A 80 -16.91 8.21 -4.75
CA VAL A 80 -15.58 8.72 -4.38
C VAL A 80 -14.93 9.50 -5.52
N VAL A 81 -14.99 8.98 -6.75
CA VAL A 81 -14.30 9.60 -7.88
C VAL A 81 -15.08 10.81 -8.38
N ASP A 82 -16.39 10.68 -8.55
CA ASP A 82 -17.24 11.75 -9.08
C ASP A 82 -17.37 12.93 -8.09
N VAL A 83 -17.44 12.63 -6.79
CA VAL A 83 -17.59 13.64 -5.74
C VAL A 83 -16.22 14.16 -5.29
N GLY A 84 -15.75 15.25 -5.90
CA GLY A 84 -14.43 15.84 -5.63
C GLY A 84 -14.14 16.14 -4.15
N THR A 85 -15.16 16.49 -3.35
CA THR A 85 -15.04 16.77 -1.91
C THR A 85 -14.70 15.52 -1.10
N THR A 86 -15.23 14.35 -1.47
CA THR A 86 -14.90 13.08 -0.80
C THR A 86 -13.46 12.66 -1.03
N ARG A 87 -12.82 13.10 -2.13
CA ARG A 87 -11.42 12.78 -2.42
C ARG A 87 -10.46 13.29 -1.33
N ALA A 88 -10.81 14.36 -0.61
CA ALA A 88 -10.02 14.86 0.51
C ALA A 88 -9.97 13.88 1.70
N HIS A 89 -11.01 13.05 1.84
CA HIS A 89 -11.11 12.03 2.88
C HIS A 89 -10.55 10.67 2.45
N VAL A 90 -10.12 10.56 1.20
CA VAL A 90 -9.57 9.32 0.64
C VAL A 90 -8.06 9.38 0.62
N VAL A 91 -7.45 8.41 1.29
CA VAL A 91 -6.00 8.28 1.39
C VAL A 91 -5.53 7.27 0.36
N HIS A 92 -4.60 7.69 -0.49
CA HIS A 92 -4.05 6.85 -1.55
C HIS A 92 -2.62 6.41 -1.21
N GLY A 93 -2.32 5.14 -1.48
CA GLY A 93 -0.98 4.59 -1.41
C GLY A 93 -0.64 3.95 -0.05
N VAL A 94 0.23 2.95 -0.11
CA VAL A 94 0.51 2.03 0.99
C VAL A 94 1.06 2.75 2.22
N ASN A 95 2.05 3.63 2.05
CA ASN A 95 2.69 4.34 3.17
C ASN A 95 1.74 5.30 3.87
N HIS A 96 0.90 6.01 3.10
CA HIS A 96 -0.08 6.93 3.69
C HIS A 96 -1.17 6.18 4.43
N VAL A 97 -1.69 5.11 3.82
CA VAL A 97 -2.68 4.24 4.48
C VAL A 97 -2.09 3.65 5.75
N ALA A 98 -0.88 3.11 5.74
CA ALA A 98 -0.21 2.57 6.93
C ALA A 98 -0.09 3.60 8.06
N ARG A 99 0.33 4.83 7.74
CA ARG A 99 0.41 5.93 8.72
C ARG A 99 -0.96 6.29 9.28
N CYS A 100 -1.99 6.37 8.44
CA CYS A 100 -3.34 6.72 8.90
C CYS A 100 -4.00 5.59 9.69
N VAL A 101 -3.71 4.31 9.39
CA VAL A 101 -4.11 3.16 10.21
C VAL A 101 -3.44 3.24 11.59
N ALA A 102 -2.13 3.51 11.64
CA ALA A 102 -1.40 3.63 12.89
C ALA A 102 -1.96 4.74 13.80
N ARG A 103 -2.48 5.82 13.21
CA ARG A 103 -3.16 6.91 13.91
C ARG A 103 -4.61 6.62 14.29
N GLY A 104 -5.22 5.56 13.73
CA GLY A 104 -6.65 5.26 13.92
C GLY A 104 -7.60 6.20 13.17
N GLU A 105 -7.12 6.92 12.15
CA GLU A 105 -7.96 7.85 11.37
C GLU A 105 -8.82 7.13 10.31
N LEU A 106 -8.46 5.90 9.93
CA LEU A 106 -9.12 5.13 8.88
C LEU A 106 -10.21 4.22 9.43
N ARG A 107 -11.36 4.21 8.76
CA ARG A 107 -12.48 3.30 9.07
C ARG A 107 -12.43 2.03 8.26
N VAL A 108 -12.02 2.11 7.00
CA VAL A 108 -11.99 0.98 6.07
C VAL A 108 -10.75 1.09 5.18
N VAL A 109 -10.13 -0.05 4.90
CA VAL A 109 -9.03 -0.16 3.95
C VAL A 109 -9.44 -1.05 2.78
N VAL A 110 -9.18 -0.59 1.56
CA VAL A 110 -9.39 -1.35 0.32
C VAL A 110 -8.03 -1.66 -0.29
N LEU A 111 -7.79 -2.94 -0.59
CA LEU A 111 -6.55 -3.43 -1.20
C LEU A 111 -6.83 -4.06 -2.55
N ALA A 112 -6.03 -3.72 -3.56
CA ALA A 112 -5.98 -4.45 -4.81
C ALA A 112 -5.06 -5.66 -4.67
N ASN A 113 -5.56 -6.86 -4.97
CA ASN A 113 -4.81 -8.11 -4.88
C ASN A 113 -3.64 -8.11 -5.88
N ASN A 114 -2.45 -7.86 -5.36
CA ASN A 114 -1.21 -7.95 -6.11
C ASN A 114 -0.18 -8.70 -5.26
N PRO A 115 0.02 -10.00 -5.51
CA PRO A 115 0.90 -10.83 -4.69
C PRO A 115 2.36 -10.40 -4.74
N GLU A 116 2.77 -9.61 -5.74
CA GLU A 116 4.14 -9.07 -5.84
C GLU A 116 4.37 -7.85 -4.94
N SER A 117 3.30 -7.24 -4.39
CA SER A 117 3.45 -6.03 -3.59
C SER A 117 3.78 -6.35 -2.13
N LEU A 118 4.92 -5.85 -1.65
CA LEU A 118 5.33 -5.84 -0.24
C LEU A 118 4.29 -5.24 0.72
N ALA A 119 3.30 -4.50 0.19
CA ALA A 119 2.17 -3.96 0.93
C ALA A 119 1.35 -5.04 1.65
N PHE A 120 1.26 -6.25 1.07
CA PHE A 120 0.52 -7.37 1.66
C PHE A 120 1.18 -7.96 2.91
N GLY A 121 2.46 -7.65 3.16
CA GLY A 121 3.15 -8.14 4.35
C GLY A 121 2.72 -7.43 5.65
N HIS A 122 2.73 -6.11 5.64
CA HIS A 122 2.60 -5.32 6.88
C HIS A 122 1.22 -4.69 7.06
N LEU A 123 0.53 -4.31 5.98
CA LEU A 123 -0.73 -3.57 6.07
C LEU A 123 -1.86 -4.40 6.68
N PRO A 124 -2.08 -5.68 6.27
CA PRO A 124 -2.94 -6.62 6.98
C PRO A 124 -2.72 -6.70 8.50
N LEU A 125 -1.46 -6.80 8.92
CA LEU A 125 -1.10 -6.95 10.33
C LEU A 125 -1.44 -5.68 11.12
N LEU A 126 -1.13 -4.50 10.56
CA LEU A 126 -1.50 -3.21 11.14
C LEU A 126 -3.02 -3.07 11.26
N CYS A 127 -3.76 -3.38 10.21
CA CYS A 127 -5.22 -3.29 10.24
C CYS A 127 -5.81 -4.23 11.31
N ARG A 128 -5.25 -5.43 11.49
CA ARG A 128 -5.66 -6.36 12.55
C ARG A 128 -5.38 -5.81 13.95
N LEU A 129 -4.24 -5.17 14.16
CA LEU A 129 -3.87 -4.53 15.43
C LEU A 129 -4.85 -3.41 15.80
N HIS A 130 -5.21 -2.59 14.81
CA HIS A 130 -6.12 -1.45 14.98
C HIS A 130 -7.61 -1.78 14.74
N GLN A 131 -7.95 -3.06 14.53
CA GLN A 131 -9.31 -3.55 14.25
C GLN A 131 -9.99 -2.86 13.04
N VAL A 132 -9.21 -2.50 12.02
CA VAL A 132 -9.72 -1.87 10.81
C VAL A 132 -10.14 -2.95 9.79
N PRO A 133 -11.38 -2.95 9.30
CA PRO A 133 -11.84 -3.89 8.28
C PRO A 133 -11.11 -3.68 6.95
N ILE A 134 -10.76 -4.80 6.30
CA ILE A 134 -10.04 -4.83 5.03
C ILE A 134 -10.91 -5.47 3.96
N CYS A 135 -11.06 -4.77 2.83
CA CYS A 135 -11.68 -5.30 1.63
C CYS A 135 -10.59 -5.59 0.59
N VAL A 136 -10.37 -6.85 0.26
CA VAL A 136 -9.41 -7.25 -0.79
C VAL A 136 -10.16 -7.46 -2.10
N LEU A 137 -9.75 -6.73 -3.14
CA LEU A 137 -10.35 -6.77 -4.46
C LEU A 137 -9.43 -7.53 -5.43
N HIS A 138 -9.99 -8.48 -6.20
CA HIS A 138 -9.29 -9.21 -7.25
C HIS A 138 -9.07 -8.37 -8.50
N LEU A 139 -8.22 -7.35 -8.39
CA LEU A 139 -7.91 -6.40 -9.45
C LEU A 139 -6.42 -6.16 -9.53
N SER A 140 -5.95 -5.89 -10.75
CA SER A 140 -4.62 -5.37 -10.94
C SER A 140 -4.50 -3.97 -10.34
N SER A 141 -3.33 -3.64 -9.79
CA SER A 141 -3.05 -2.28 -9.32
C SER A 141 -3.18 -1.22 -10.44
N LYS A 142 -3.01 -1.60 -11.70
CA LYS A 142 -3.18 -0.71 -12.86
C LYS A 142 -4.65 -0.37 -13.11
N THR A 143 -5.54 -1.37 -13.05
CA THR A 143 -6.99 -1.15 -13.25
C THR A 143 -7.57 -0.34 -12.10
N PHE A 144 -7.15 -0.64 -10.87
CA PHE A 144 -7.55 0.12 -9.70
C PHE A 144 -7.03 1.57 -9.74
N GLY A 145 -5.79 1.77 -10.18
CA GLY A 145 -5.21 3.12 -10.35
C GLY A 145 -5.94 3.97 -11.40
N ARG A 146 -6.39 3.38 -12.51
CA ARG A 146 -7.10 4.10 -13.58
C ARG A 146 -8.37 4.80 -13.10
N LEU A 147 -9.10 4.21 -12.14
CA LEU A 147 -10.30 4.81 -11.55
C LEU A 147 -10.00 6.15 -10.87
N PHE A 148 -8.80 6.30 -10.31
CA PHE A 148 -8.33 7.51 -9.63
C PHE A 148 -7.39 8.35 -10.48
N GLN A 149 -7.30 8.08 -11.80
CA GLN A 149 -6.38 8.77 -12.73
C GLN A 149 -4.89 8.60 -12.33
N LEU A 150 -4.55 7.51 -11.62
CA LEU A 150 -3.19 7.16 -11.22
C LEU A 150 -2.64 6.02 -12.10
N LYS A 151 -1.31 6.01 -12.30
CA LYS A 151 -0.64 4.95 -13.09
C LYS A 151 -0.83 3.55 -12.48
N SER A 152 -0.80 3.47 -11.16
CA SER A 152 -1.06 2.25 -10.39
C SER A 152 -1.39 2.60 -8.94
N LEU A 153 -2.38 1.92 -8.36
CA LEU A 153 -2.76 2.07 -6.96
C LEU A 153 -2.92 0.66 -6.35
N VAL A 154 -2.33 0.44 -5.18
CA VAL A 154 -2.38 -0.87 -4.48
C VAL A 154 -3.30 -0.82 -3.27
N ALA A 155 -3.26 0.27 -2.51
CA ALA A 155 -4.00 0.44 -1.28
C ALA A 155 -4.69 1.80 -1.27
N MET A 156 -5.90 1.82 -0.74
CA MET A 156 -6.71 3.01 -0.51
C MET A 156 -7.36 2.89 0.87
N GLY A 157 -7.50 4.01 1.58
CA GLY A 157 -8.20 4.08 2.86
C GLY A 157 -9.24 5.18 2.84
N LEU A 158 -10.37 4.94 3.51
CA LEU A 158 -11.39 5.96 3.79
C LEU A 158 -11.22 6.46 5.22
N LYS A 159 -10.98 7.76 5.38
CA LYS A 159 -10.94 8.41 6.70
C LYS A 159 -12.33 8.53 7.28
N ALA A 160 -12.44 8.40 8.59
CA ALA A 160 -13.65 8.81 9.28
C ALA A 160 -13.90 10.31 9.01
N PRO A 161 -15.14 10.75 8.73
CA PRO A 161 -15.47 12.15 8.91
C PRO A 161 -15.30 12.45 10.40
N ALA A 162 -14.24 13.16 10.75
CA ALA A 162 -13.99 13.55 12.14
C ALA A 162 -15.18 14.43 12.57
N PRO A 163 -15.93 14.05 13.62
CA PRO A 163 -17.07 14.85 14.07
C PRO A 163 -16.67 16.17 14.75
N GLY A 164 -15.38 16.53 14.77
CA GLY A 164 -14.84 17.63 15.60
C GLY A 164 -13.93 18.65 14.91
N ASP A 165 -13.68 18.57 13.60
CA ASP A 165 -12.74 19.50 12.92
C ASP A 165 -13.39 20.86 12.56
N ALA A 166 -14.14 21.43 13.50
CA ALA A 166 -14.41 22.85 13.57
C ALA A 166 -13.43 23.58 14.53
N SER A 167 -12.60 22.88 15.31
CA SER A 167 -11.87 23.55 16.41
C SER A 167 -10.49 22.99 16.81
N THR A 168 -9.70 22.42 15.91
CA THR A 168 -8.30 22.04 16.24
C THR A 168 -7.33 22.32 15.10
N ASN A 169 -7.25 23.60 14.74
CA ASN A 169 -6.02 24.24 14.29
C ASN A 169 -5.67 25.41 15.24
N ALA A 170 -5.94 25.24 16.54
CA ALA A 170 -5.35 26.05 17.61
C ALA A 170 -4.36 25.14 18.36
N SER A 171 -3.20 25.71 18.68
CA SER A 171 -2.12 25.10 19.47
C SER A 171 -1.06 24.31 18.68
N GLN A 172 -0.28 25.04 17.87
CA GLN A 172 1.17 25.09 18.11
C GLN A 172 1.74 26.44 17.64
N LYS A 173 1.41 27.49 18.38
CA LYS A 173 2.19 28.73 18.44
C LYS A 173 2.22 29.11 19.92
N ASP A 174 3.21 28.57 20.63
CA ASP A 174 3.68 29.21 21.85
C ASP A 174 5.07 29.75 21.57
N ASP A 175 5.12 31.07 21.75
CA ASP A 175 6.29 31.91 21.70
C ASP A 175 7.27 31.52 22.81
N SER A 176 8.56 31.48 22.46
CA SER A 176 9.64 31.69 23.41
C SER A 176 10.70 32.52 22.70
N ALA A 177 10.43 33.83 22.66
CA ALA A 177 11.43 34.85 22.42
C ALA A 177 11.87 35.42 23.78
N ALA A 178 13.13 35.21 24.14
CA ALA A 178 13.91 36.12 24.97
C ALA A 178 15.41 35.92 24.65
N THR A 179 15.85 36.75 23.71
CA THR A 179 17.04 37.63 23.79
C THR A 179 18.39 37.04 24.20
N GLY A 180 19.32 37.06 23.23
CA GLY A 180 20.76 36.99 23.42
C GLY A 180 21.43 37.47 22.13
N GLU A 181 21.70 38.77 22.07
CA GLU A 181 22.46 39.46 21.03
C GLU A 181 23.96 39.15 21.19
N GLU A 182 24.66 38.78 20.11
CA GLU A 182 25.89 39.46 19.64
C GLU A 182 26.43 38.85 18.32
N GLU A 183 26.27 39.64 17.25
CA GLU A 183 27.21 39.97 16.19
C GLU A 183 28.37 39.01 15.82
N LYS A 184 28.32 38.45 14.59
CA LYS A 184 29.46 38.58 13.66
C LYS A 184 29.03 38.45 12.20
N ALA A 185 29.33 39.51 11.45
CA ALA A 185 29.09 39.68 10.02
C ALA A 185 29.70 38.58 9.15
N GLY A 186 28.93 38.15 8.15
CA GLY A 186 29.30 37.16 7.14
C GLY A 186 28.34 37.24 5.95
N GLU A 187 28.51 38.31 5.18
CA GLU A 187 27.83 38.63 3.92
C GLU A 187 27.89 37.49 2.90
N THR A 188 26.73 36.91 2.54
CA THR A 188 26.47 36.38 1.20
C THR A 188 24.96 36.43 0.89
N ALA A 189 24.68 36.87 -0.34
CA ALA A 189 23.41 37.31 -0.87
C ALA A 189 22.39 36.16 -1.16
N PRO A 190 21.13 36.49 -1.48
CA PRO A 190 19.95 35.68 -1.21
C PRO A 190 19.61 34.71 -2.35
N THR A 191 19.04 33.56 -2.02
CA THR A 191 18.23 32.81 -2.99
C THR A 191 16.92 32.40 -2.35
N ALA A 192 15.88 33.13 -2.74
CA ALA A 192 14.51 32.89 -2.38
C ALA A 192 14.07 31.51 -2.87
N SER A 193 13.50 30.71 -1.96
CA SER A 193 12.49 29.71 -2.29
C SER A 193 11.58 29.52 -1.09
N ALA A 194 10.74 30.53 -0.89
CA ALA A 194 9.47 30.37 -0.20
C ALA A 194 8.60 29.43 -1.05
N ILE A 195 8.62 28.14 -0.74
CA ILE A 195 7.62 27.22 -1.26
C ILE A 195 6.46 27.29 -0.28
N ALA A 196 5.49 28.13 -0.64
CA ALA A 196 4.22 28.27 0.05
C ALA A 196 3.60 26.88 0.30
N ALA A 197 3.56 26.49 1.57
CA ALA A 197 2.64 25.47 2.04
C ALA A 197 1.24 26.05 1.95
N THR A 198 0.62 25.92 0.78
CA THR A 198 -0.82 26.10 0.61
C THR A 198 -1.50 24.97 1.38
N ALA A 199 -1.64 25.17 2.69
CA ALA A 199 -2.55 24.44 3.54
C ALA A 199 -3.91 24.50 2.85
N THR A 200 -4.25 23.41 2.17
CA THR A 200 -5.53 23.27 1.49
C THR A 200 -6.54 23.08 2.60
N THR A 201 -7.06 24.18 3.11
CA THR A 201 -8.14 24.24 4.10
C THR A 201 -9.31 23.51 3.47
N SER A 202 -9.49 22.24 3.85
CA SER A 202 -10.61 21.43 3.40
C SER A 202 -11.87 22.11 3.90
N ALA A 203 -12.66 22.65 2.97
CA ALA A 203 -13.95 23.25 3.28
C ALA A 203 -14.78 22.29 4.14
N PRO A 204 -15.55 22.79 5.12
CA PRO A 204 -16.38 21.94 5.96
C PRO A 204 -17.34 21.16 5.07
N LEU A 205 -17.25 19.84 5.12
CA LEU A 205 -18.14 18.93 4.38
C LEU A 205 -19.59 19.24 4.72
N SER A 206 -20.43 19.31 3.69
CA SER A 206 -21.88 19.37 3.86
C SER A 206 -22.41 18.06 4.46
N ASP A 207 -23.53 18.14 5.18
CA ASP A 207 -24.11 16.96 5.85
C ASP A 207 -24.43 15.82 4.86
N THR A 208 -24.88 16.17 3.65
CA THR A 208 -25.17 15.20 2.59
C THR A 208 -23.93 14.42 2.14
N GLU A 209 -22.74 15.02 2.18
CA GLU A 209 -21.49 14.35 1.81
C GLU A 209 -21.00 13.44 2.92
N ARG A 210 -21.16 13.87 4.18
CA ARG A 210 -20.86 13.04 5.36
C ARG A 210 -21.72 11.78 5.37
N GLU A 211 -22.99 11.90 5.00
CA GLU A 211 -23.90 10.77 4.88
C GLU A 211 -23.46 9.80 3.77
N LYS A 212 -23.07 10.30 2.60
CA LYS A 212 -22.51 9.47 1.51
C LYS A 212 -21.25 8.72 1.94
N ILE A 213 -20.29 9.41 2.57
CA ILE A 213 -19.06 8.78 3.08
C ILE A 213 -19.41 7.70 4.11
N THR A 214 -20.36 7.96 4.99
CA THR A 214 -20.79 6.98 5.99
C THR A 214 -21.49 5.79 5.34
N SER A 215 -22.33 6.03 4.33
CA SER A 215 -23.02 5.00 3.56
C SER A 215 -22.04 4.09 2.83
N ILE A 216 -21.10 4.61 2.03
CA ILE A 216 -20.09 3.80 1.35
C ILE A 216 -19.21 3.04 2.34
N THR A 217 -18.84 3.68 3.46
CA THR A 217 -18.03 3.05 4.51
C THR A 217 -18.79 1.86 5.10
N SER A 218 -20.05 2.05 5.49
CA SER A 218 -20.88 0.96 6.03
C SER A 218 -21.07 -0.19 5.03
N PHE A 219 -21.23 0.14 3.75
CA PHE A 219 -21.34 -0.84 2.67
C PHE A 219 -20.05 -1.66 2.51
N LEU A 220 -18.89 -1.01 2.52
CA LEU A 220 -17.60 -1.70 2.44
C LEU A 220 -17.32 -2.55 3.69
N ILE A 221 -17.70 -2.07 4.88
CA ILE A 221 -17.61 -2.87 6.11
C ILE A 221 -18.48 -4.12 5.99
N ALA A 222 -19.72 -4.00 5.52
CA ALA A 222 -20.61 -5.14 5.34
C ALA A 222 -20.03 -6.18 4.36
N LYS A 223 -19.30 -5.75 3.32
CA LYS A 223 -18.61 -6.64 2.38
C LYS A 223 -17.30 -7.22 2.92
N ALA A 224 -16.54 -6.44 3.68
CA ALA A 224 -15.30 -6.89 4.34
C ALA A 224 -15.56 -7.84 5.52
N SER A 225 -16.73 -7.72 6.17
CA SER A 225 -17.07 -8.43 7.40
C SER A 225 -17.70 -9.82 7.18
N LYS A 226 -17.60 -10.41 5.99
CA LYS A 226 -17.67 -11.88 5.86
C LYS A 226 -16.38 -12.46 6.48
N LYS A 227 -16.23 -12.26 7.78
CA LYS A 227 -15.17 -12.85 8.56
C LYS A 227 -15.51 -14.32 8.61
N THR A 228 -14.70 -15.12 7.93
CA THR A 228 -14.60 -16.56 8.20
C THR A 228 -14.42 -16.67 9.72
N ARG A 229 -15.49 -17.03 10.44
CA ARG A 229 -15.41 -17.40 11.85
C ARG A 229 -14.49 -18.62 11.87
N ALA A 230 -13.22 -18.40 12.17
CA ALA A 230 -12.33 -19.46 12.62
C ALA A 230 -12.78 -19.92 14.00
#